data_AF-A0A9W7C1M6-F1
#
_entry.id   AF-A0A9W7C1M6-F1
#
_cell.length_a   1.000
_cell.length_b   1.000
_cell.length_c   1.000
_cell.angle_alpha   90.00
_cell.angle_beta   90.00
_cell.angle_gamma   90.00
#
_symmetry.space_group_name_H-M   'P 1'
#
loop_
_entity.id
_entity.type
_entity.pdbx_description
1 polymer ?
#
loop_
_entity_poly.entity_id
_entity_poly.type
_entity_poly.pdbx_seq_one_letter_code
_entity_poly.pdbx_strand_id
1 'polypeptide(L)'
;MRRVVLTPNPSSSSSPSLPLHTSPPSPTLPKLSTICITLLLLLNLLIYSNRLMSSRHLNLNHHVDVHPTGYASIDSKINNLESRYEDIIQKAEDAIASSKIGRTWGGESDAAVGLASEALEHHVKAENIRDEVLSHVGGSSARNVPPPPPSPPVRDEILPAKISKPSTWVSVGPKKHLAIGMAQGINDAQLCVFVASLRKYSPSSYSDIVLFMDEVSVKAKEILEKYNTKVIIFDIKSIKMSDMHPSTYRWPMITSYIEINKESIDMVLLADVRDMAFQGDPFSIVGREGLYVFNGVESMTIGEDGWNGGWVKDCFGNNIFQQLYDKKIICSGVSLGTIESILEYLNLMAETMSTSEFAECERNGVDQGVHNVLIHTSQLKGNIYKYDQMSGPVANMQAKVMKLQSDFTVTNNVNTEVPIMHQYDRYETLMTHLFKLYVDWDIYTETLGSGECTGYTIKENVEAFKGRCDLSHEGDGGGGVEECCRMCNRNGRCKGFTHIRSGCWLKTCGDVNEGQLLSVPGATGGWTG
;
A
#
# COMPACT_ATOMS: atom_id res chain seq x y z
N MET A 1 30.66 -43.19 -34.10
CA MET A 1 31.82 -44.11 -34.15
C MET A 1 33.04 -43.33 -34.62
N ARG A 2 34.18 -43.57 -33.95
CA ARG A 2 35.56 -43.05 -34.18
C ARG A 2 35.80 -41.60 -33.73
N ARG A 3 36.89 -41.26 -33.03
CA ARG A 3 37.84 -42.01 -32.17
C ARG A 3 38.63 -40.92 -31.43
N VAL A 4 38.77 -41.06 -30.11
CA VAL A 4 39.66 -40.28 -29.25
C VAL A 4 41.12 -40.64 -29.58
N VAL A 5 42.02 -39.66 -29.61
CA VAL A 5 43.47 -39.85 -29.41
C VAL A 5 44.00 -38.73 -28.51
N LEU A 6 44.70 -39.16 -27.46
CA LEU A 6 45.32 -38.36 -26.40
C LEU A 6 46.86 -38.38 -26.55
N THR A 7 47.48 -37.28 -26.11
CA THR A 7 48.86 -37.10 -25.55
C THR A 7 50.06 -37.08 -26.52
N PRO A 8 51.23 -36.49 -26.17
CA PRO A 8 51.71 -36.05 -24.84
C PRO A 8 52.39 -34.65 -24.71
N ASN A 9 52.54 -34.23 -23.46
CA ASN A 9 53.44 -33.15 -22.97
C ASN A 9 54.92 -33.57 -23.05
N PRO A 10 55.87 -32.61 -23.10
CA PRO A 10 56.81 -32.51 -21.97
C PRO A 10 57.26 -31.07 -21.59
N SER A 11 57.33 -30.85 -20.26
CA SER A 11 58.33 -30.13 -19.45
C SER A 11 59.12 -28.95 -20.07
N SER A 12 59.00 -27.71 -19.58
CA SER A 12 59.70 -27.11 -18.41
C SER A 12 60.81 -26.12 -18.83
N SER A 13 60.70 -24.84 -18.44
CA SER A 13 61.80 -24.08 -17.80
C SER A 13 61.44 -22.61 -17.55
N SER A 14 61.79 -22.17 -16.32
CA SER A 14 62.25 -20.84 -15.90
C SER A 14 61.30 -19.63 -15.93
N SER A 15 60.82 -19.32 -14.72
CA SER A 15 60.31 -18.03 -14.25
C SER A 15 61.42 -16.97 -14.14
N PRO A 16 61.10 -15.68 -14.32
CA PRO A 16 61.71 -14.60 -13.56
C PRO A 16 60.66 -13.88 -12.70
N SER A 17 61.00 -13.76 -11.41
CA SER A 17 60.30 -12.99 -10.38
C SER A 17 60.27 -11.49 -10.68
N LEU A 18 59.08 -10.89 -10.66
CA LEU A 18 58.84 -9.44 -10.66
C LEU A 18 58.41 -8.97 -9.25
N PRO A 19 58.76 -7.73 -8.84
CA PRO A 19 58.69 -7.29 -7.46
C PRO A 19 57.28 -6.88 -7.02
N LEU A 20 56.98 -7.13 -5.74
CA LEU A 20 55.77 -6.68 -5.04
C LEU A 20 55.65 -5.14 -5.12
N HIS A 21 54.59 -4.67 -5.77
CA HIS A 21 54.08 -3.32 -5.56
C HIS A 21 53.12 -3.33 -4.37
N THR A 22 53.47 -2.56 -3.34
CA THR A 22 52.62 -2.23 -2.19
C THR A 22 51.48 -1.32 -2.62
N SER A 23 50.24 -1.77 -2.40
CA SER A 23 49.02 -0.97 -2.54
C SER A 23 49.01 0.20 -1.54
N PRO A 24 48.56 1.41 -1.90
CA PRO A 24 48.36 2.49 -0.95
C PRO A 24 47.11 2.23 -0.06
N PRO A 25 47.07 2.75 1.18
CA PRO A 25 45.96 2.52 2.09
C PRO A 25 44.71 3.29 1.63
N SER A 26 43.55 2.63 1.74
CA SER A 26 42.22 3.22 1.58
C SER A 26 42.03 4.38 2.56
N PRO A 27 41.36 5.49 2.16
CA PRO A 27 41.06 6.56 3.09
C PRO A 27 39.97 6.09 4.06
N THR A 28 40.31 6.06 5.34
CA THR A 28 39.38 5.91 6.45
C THR A 28 38.31 7.01 6.37
N LEU A 29 37.03 6.63 6.22
CA LEU A 29 35.88 7.46 6.58
C LEU A 29 35.43 7.08 8.00
N PRO A 30 35.71 7.90 9.03
CA PRO A 30 34.95 7.81 10.28
C PRO A 30 34.43 9.17 10.80
N LYS A 31 34.51 10.26 10.04
CA LYS A 31 34.08 11.59 10.55
C LYS A 31 32.65 12.01 10.15
N LEU A 32 32.07 11.44 9.10
CA LEU A 32 30.71 11.75 8.67
C LEU A 32 29.63 10.97 9.46
N SER A 33 29.92 9.74 9.88
CA SER A 33 28.94 8.91 10.61
C SER A 33 28.64 9.45 12.01
N THR A 34 29.66 9.94 12.73
CA THR A 34 29.47 10.46 14.09
C THR A 34 28.67 11.75 14.06
N ILE A 35 28.94 12.67 13.13
CA ILE A 35 28.17 13.92 12.97
C ILE A 35 26.71 13.62 12.62
N CYS A 36 26.44 12.65 11.75
CA CYS A 36 25.06 12.24 11.44
C CYS A 36 24.35 11.63 12.65
N ILE A 37 25.03 10.80 13.45
CA ILE A 37 24.45 10.20 14.66
C ILE A 37 24.17 11.28 15.73
N THR A 38 25.10 12.23 15.93
CA THR A 38 24.90 13.34 16.86
C THR A 38 23.75 14.24 16.41
N LEU A 39 23.62 14.53 15.11
CA LEU A 39 22.50 15.31 14.57
C LEU A 39 21.16 14.57 14.69
N LEU A 40 21.13 13.25 14.49
CA LEU A 40 19.94 12.41 14.68
C LEU A 40 19.51 12.33 16.14
N LEU A 41 20.45 12.24 17.08
CA LEU A 41 20.17 12.27 18.52
C LEU A 41 19.67 13.65 18.96
N LEU A 42 20.27 14.73 18.46
CA LEU A 42 19.83 16.11 18.73
C LEU A 42 18.46 16.42 18.14
N LEU A 43 18.16 15.90 16.94
CA LEU A 43 16.85 16.05 16.32
C LEU A 43 15.78 15.30 17.12
N ASN A 44 16.09 14.10 17.61
CA ASN A 44 15.18 13.35 18.49
C ASN A 44 14.97 14.06 19.83
N LEU A 45 16.02 14.62 20.44
CA LEU A 45 15.92 15.40 21.68
C LEU A 45 15.07 16.68 21.50
N LEU A 46 15.22 17.40 20.38
CA LEU A 46 14.42 18.59 20.05
C LEU A 46 12.96 18.27 19.72
N ILE A 47 12.70 17.17 19.03
CA ILE A 47 11.33 16.68 18.76
C ILE A 47 10.65 16.29 20.09
N TYR A 48 11.41 15.74 21.03
CA TYR A 48 10.88 15.30 22.33
C TYR A 48 10.71 16.42 23.35
N SER A 49 11.59 17.43 23.39
CA SER A 49 11.40 18.60 24.27
C SER A 49 10.10 19.36 23.92
N ASN A 50 9.77 19.40 22.62
CA ASN A 50 8.47 19.92 22.15
C ASN A 50 7.27 19.06 22.59
N ARG A 51 7.42 17.74 22.74
CA ARG A 51 6.35 16.86 23.27
C ARG A 51 6.15 17.00 24.78
N LEU A 52 7.23 17.16 25.56
CA LEU A 52 7.17 17.41 27.01
C LEU A 52 6.52 18.76 27.35
N MET A 53 6.79 19.80 26.56
CA MET A 53 6.09 21.10 26.68
C MET A 53 4.58 20.95 26.42
N SER A 54 4.17 20.01 25.57
CA SER A 54 2.76 19.73 25.27
C SER A 54 2.08 18.89 26.35
N SER A 55 2.79 17.98 27.03
CA SER A 55 2.22 17.13 28.10
C SER A 55 2.05 17.84 29.44
N ARG A 56 2.73 18.98 29.68
CA ARG A 56 2.53 19.83 30.88
C ARG A 56 1.09 20.40 31.00
N HIS A 57 0.23 20.22 29.99
CA HIS A 57 -1.18 20.61 30.05
C HIS A 57 -2.16 19.51 30.49
N LEU A 58 -1.70 18.26 30.70
CA LEU A 58 -2.54 17.21 31.29
C LEU A 58 -2.38 17.23 32.81
N ASN A 59 -3.15 18.12 33.44
CA ASN A 59 -3.34 18.16 34.89
C ASN A 59 -4.00 16.84 35.34
N LEU A 60 -3.26 15.97 36.04
CA LEU A 60 -3.79 14.81 36.76
C LEU A 60 -4.56 15.28 38.01
N ASN A 61 -5.74 15.85 37.78
CA ASN A 61 -6.75 16.05 38.82
C ASN A 61 -7.90 15.09 38.59
N HIS A 62 -7.67 13.80 38.86
CA HIS A 62 -8.77 12.86 39.11
C HIS A 62 -8.60 12.24 40.49
N HIS A 63 -9.48 12.70 41.37
CA HIS A 63 -9.70 12.22 42.73
C HIS A 63 -9.94 10.71 42.74
N VAL A 64 -9.00 9.97 43.33
CA VAL A 64 -9.25 8.63 43.88
C VAL A 64 -8.68 8.63 45.30
N ASP A 65 -9.55 8.47 46.29
CA ASP A 65 -9.20 8.39 47.71
C ASP A 65 -8.33 7.15 47.98
N VAL A 66 -7.01 7.33 48.04
CA VAL A 66 -6.03 6.32 48.49
C VAL A 66 -4.99 7.00 49.37
N HIS A 67 -4.53 6.30 50.42
CA HIS A 67 -3.71 6.82 51.51
C HIS A 67 -2.51 7.71 51.06
N PRO A 68 -2.30 8.91 51.64
CA PRO A 68 -1.44 9.96 51.04
C PRO A 68 0.07 9.73 51.12
N THR A 69 0.54 8.73 51.88
CA THR A 69 1.97 8.62 52.24
C THR A 69 2.80 7.84 51.22
N GLY A 70 2.18 7.03 50.35
CA GLY A 70 2.86 6.25 49.32
C GLY A 70 3.11 7.01 48.01
N TYR A 71 2.10 7.74 47.52
CA TYR A 71 2.18 8.50 46.27
C TYR A 71 3.13 9.70 46.35
N ALA A 72 3.12 10.44 47.47
CA ALA A 72 4.01 11.59 47.66
C ALA A 72 5.51 11.22 47.58
N SER A 73 5.87 9.99 47.99
CA SER A 73 7.23 9.45 47.89
C SER A 73 7.62 9.09 46.45
N ILE A 74 6.65 8.62 45.65
CA ILE A 74 6.86 8.23 44.25
C ILE A 74 6.87 9.45 43.34
N ASP A 75 5.93 10.39 43.52
CA ASP A 75 5.91 11.67 42.80
C ASP A 75 7.19 12.47 43.09
N SER A 76 7.67 12.45 44.34
CA SER A 76 8.97 13.06 44.68
C SER A 76 10.14 12.40 43.95
N LYS A 77 10.12 11.08 43.73
CA LYS A 77 11.15 10.35 42.97
C LYS A 77 11.07 10.65 41.48
N ILE A 78 9.87 10.68 40.90
CA ILE A 78 9.65 11.01 39.48
C ILE A 78 10.08 12.46 39.22
N ASN A 79 9.64 13.41 40.05
CA ASN A 79 10.02 14.81 39.92
C ASN A 79 11.53 15.03 40.09
N ASN A 80 12.22 14.25 40.93
CA ASN A 80 13.68 14.31 41.07
C ASN A 80 14.39 13.77 39.82
N LEU A 81 13.88 12.67 39.24
CA LEU A 81 14.40 12.11 37.99
C LEU A 81 14.19 13.05 36.79
N GLU A 82 13.02 13.67 36.69
CA GLU A 82 12.71 14.66 35.65
C GLU A 82 13.54 15.94 35.82
N SER A 83 13.73 16.43 37.04
CA SER A 83 14.61 17.57 37.32
C SER A 83 16.07 17.28 36.96
N ARG A 84 16.55 16.05 37.22
CA ARG A 84 17.88 15.61 36.79
C ARG A 84 18.00 15.49 35.28
N TYR A 85 16.95 15.01 34.61
CA TYR A 85 16.89 14.95 33.16
C TYR A 85 17.01 16.36 32.54
N GLU A 86 16.25 17.33 33.04
CA GLU A 86 16.32 18.72 32.58
C GLU A 86 17.70 19.35 32.81
N ASP A 87 18.34 19.11 33.97
CA ASP A 87 19.71 19.58 34.27
C ASP A 87 20.76 18.96 33.33
N ILE A 88 20.61 17.69 32.96
CA ILE A 88 21.52 16.99 32.03
C ILE A 88 21.34 17.53 30.60
N ILE A 89 20.10 17.80 30.17
CA ILE A 89 19.82 18.44 28.88
C ILE A 89 20.45 19.83 28.82
N GLN A 90 20.28 20.65 29.86
CA GLN A 90 20.87 22.00 29.90
C GLN A 90 22.40 21.96 29.81
N LYS A 91 23.04 21.03 30.53
CA LYS A 91 24.50 20.82 30.44
C LYS A 91 24.96 20.37 29.05
N ALA A 92 24.17 19.52 28.37
CA ALA A 92 24.46 19.10 27.02
C ALA A 92 24.32 20.27 26.03
N GLU A 93 23.30 21.12 26.18
CA GLU A 93 23.10 22.33 25.38
C GLU A 93 24.25 23.34 25.59
N ASP A 94 24.68 23.55 26.83
CA ASP A 94 25.79 24.44 27.18
C ASP A 94 27.14 23.94 26.64
N ALA A 95 27.38 22.61 26.67
CA ALA A 95 28.56 21.97 26.08
C ALA A 95 28.57 22.13 24.54
N ILE A 96 27.41 22.01 23.90
CA ILE A 96 27.26 22.21 22.46
C ILE A 96 27.48 23.68 22.10
N ALA A 97 26.95 24.62 22.89
CA ALA A 97 27.14 26.04 22.68
C ALA A 97 28.60 26.48 22.82
N SER A 98 29.33 25.92 23.79
CA SER A 98 30.76 26.19 24.01
C SER A 98 31.66 25.58 22.92
N SER A 99 31.31 24.42 22.35
CA SER A 99 32.03 23.81 21.22
C SER A 99 31.96 24.60 19.90
N LYS A 100 30.98 25.52 19.75
CA LYS A 100 30.88 26.44 18.60
C LYS A 100 31.87 27.61 18.67
N ILE A 101 32.53 27.84 19.80
CA ILE A 101 33.41 29.01 20.03
C ILE A 101 34.91 28.65 19.93
N GLY A 102 35.32 27.38 19.95
CA GLY A 102 36.73 26.96 19.89
C GLY A 102 36.98 25.70 19.06
N ARG A 103 38.03 25.70 18.22
CA ARG A 103 38.38 24.59 17.31
C ARG A 103 38.93 23.37 18.07
N THR A 104 38.09 22.48 18.60
CA THR A 104 38.42 21.05 18.81
C THR A 104 37.15 20.21 19.04
N TRP A 105 36.59 19.65 17.98
CA TRP A 105 35.36 18.82 17.99
C TRP A 105 35.52 17.39 18.54
N GLY A 106 36.67 17.05 19.15
CA GLY A 106 36.97 15.68 19.59
C GLY A 106 36.38 15.33 20.95
N GLY A 107 36.87 15.96 22.02
CA GLY A 107 36.57 15.57 23.40
C GLY A 107 35.21 16.05 23.95
N GLU A 108 34.69 17.17 23.44
CA GLU A 108 33.42 17.74 23.91
C GLU A 108 32.20 16.99 23.34
N SER A 109 32.35 16.35 22.17
CA SER A 109 31.29 15.56 21.53
C SER A 109 31.02 14.24 22.26
N ASP A 110 32.07 13.58 22.76
CA ASP A 110 31.94 12.33 23.53
C ASP A 110 31.30 12.59 24.90
N ALA A 111 31.59 13.74 25.51
CA ALA A 111 30.94 14.17 26.76
C ALA A 111 29.44 14.43 26.57
N ALA A 112 29.05 15.09 25.48
CA ALA A 112 27.64 15.33 25.15
C ALA A 112 26.88 14.03 24.85
N VAL A 113 27.51 13.07 24.16
CA VAL A 113 26.93 11.74 23.91
C VAL A 113 26.78 10.95 25.22
N GLY A 114 27.77 11.02 26.12
CA GLY A 114 27.69 10.41 27.45
C GLY A 114 26.52 10.95 28.27
N LEU A 115 26.36 12.28 28.31
CA LEU A 115 25.26 12.95 29.00
C LEU A 115 23.89 12.61 28.40
N ALA A 116 23.78 12.56 27.07
CA ALA A 116 22.54 12.16 26.40
C ALA A 116 22.14 10.70 26.69
N SER A 117 23.12 9.80 26.77
CA SER A 117 22.89 8.39 27.15
C SER A 117 22.42 8.28 28.60
N GLU A 118 23.03 9.04 29.52
CA GLU A 118 22.64 9.08 30.92
C GLU A 118 21.21 9.65 31.11
N ALA A 119 20.86 10.70 30.36
CA ALA A 119 19.52 11.27 30.35
C ALA A 119 18.46 10.24 29.91
N LEU A 120 18.75 9.48 28.85
CA LEU A 120 17.85 8.43 28.35
C LEU A 120 17.63 7.32 29.39
N GLU A 121 18.68 6.88 30.09
CA GLU A 121 18.54 5.88 31.15
C GLU A 121 17.68 6.36 32.32
N HIS A 122 17.81 7.62 32.71
CA HIS A 122 16.99 8.21 33.77
C HIS A 122 15.52 8.36 33.36
N HIS A 123 15.24 8.67 32.09
CA HIS A 123 13.87 8.74 31.56
C HIS A 123 13.21 7.36 31.49
N VAL A 124 13.91 6.34 30.97
CA VAL A 124 13.41 4.95 30.95
C VAL A 124 13.10 4.44 32.36
N LYS A 125 13.93 4.79 33.35
CA LYS A 125 13.65 4.47 34.75
C LYS A 125 12.39 5.17 35.28
N ALA A 126 12.12 6.41 34.87
CA ALA A 126 10.91 7.14 35.29
C ALA A 126 9.64 6.55 34.65
N GLU A 127 9.67 6.20 33.36
CA GLU A 127 8.54 5.55 32.67
C GLU A 127 8.25 4.15 33.23
N ASN A 128 9.28 3.35 33.51
CA ASN A 128 9.08 2.05 34.16
C ASN A 128 8.43 2.17 35.53
N ILE A 129 8.77 3.21 36.31
CA ILE A 129 8.12 3.49 37.60
C ILE A 129 6.64 3.90 37.39
N ARG A 130 6.32 4.68 36.34
CA ARG A 130 4.94 5.04 35.98
C ARG A 130 4.11 3.81 35.60
N ASP A 131 4.65 2.93 34.77
CA ASP A 131 3.98 1.70 34.35
C ASP A 131 3.77 0.73 35.52
N GLU A 132 4.75 0.64 36.43
CA GLU A 132 4.64 -0.19 37.63
C GLU A 132 3.56 0.34 38.58
N VAL A 133 3.41 1.65 38.72
CA VAL A 133 2.32 2.28 39.49
C VAL A 133 0.95 2.04 38.82
N LEU A 134 0.85 2.21 37.50
CA LEU A 134 -0.40 1.97 36.75
C LEU A 134 -0.84 0.50 36.82
N SER A 135 0.11 -0.44 36.82
CA SER A 135 -0.19 -1.87 36.98
C SER A 135 -0.69 -2.23 38.39
N HIS A 136 -0.26 -1.52 39.44
CA HIS A 136 -0.72 -1.74 40.82
C HIS A 136 -2.09 -1.10 41.09
N VAL A 137 -2.45 0.00 40.41
CA VAL A 137 -3.78 0.62 40.50
C VAL A 137 -4.85 -0.20 39.75
N GLY A 138 -4.46 -0.96 38.71
CA GLY A 138 -5.35 -1.84 37.95
C GLY A 138 -5.81 -3.12 38.68
N GLY A 139 -5.34 -3.37 39.91
CA GLY A 139 -5.56 -4.62 40.65
C GLY A 139 -6.85 -4.74 41.46
N SER A 140 -7.83 -3.82 41.36
CA SER A 140 -9.06 -3.90 42.16
C SER A 140 -10.31 -3.39 41.44
N SER A 141 -10.82 -4.15 40.46
CA SER A 141 -12.27 -4.34 40.25
C SER A 141 -12.59 -5.38 39.14
N ALA A 142 -11.96 -6.55 39.17
CA ALA A 142 -12.51 -7.71 38.45
C ALA A 142 -13.63 -8.35 39.27
N ARG A 143 -14.90 -8.06 38.94
CA ARG A 143 -16.02 -9.01 39.13
C ARG A 143 -17.24 -8.60 38.30
N ASN A 144 -17.64 -9.51 37.41
CA ASN A 144 -18.88 -9.57 36.59
C ASN A 144 -18.82 -9.15 35.11
N VAL A 145 -17.84 -9.66 34.35
CA VAL A 145 -18.07 -9.98 32.93
C VAL A 145 -17.79 -11.48 32.74
N PRO A 146 -18.77 -12.30 32.28
CA PRO A 146 -18.51 -13.71 32.04
C PRO A 146 -17.53 -13.88 30.87
N PRO A 147 -16.61 -14.87 30.93
CA PRO A 147 -15.69 -15.13 29.84
C PRO A 147 -16.46 -15.49 28.56
N PRO A 148 -16.01 -15.04 27.37
CA PRO A 148 -16.64 -15.43 26.12
C PRO A 148 -16.58 -16.96 25.97
N PRO A 149 -17.63 -17.58 25.39
CA PRO A 149 -17.63 -19.01 25.16
C PRO A 149 -16.46 -19.40 24.25
N PRO A 150 -15.88 -20.61 24.41
CA PRO A 150 -14.80 -21.08 23.56
C PRO A 150 -15.24 -21.08 22.10
N SER A 151 -14.39 -20.50 21.25
CA SER A 151 -14.59 -20.40 19.81
C SER A 151 -14.89 -21.77 19.21
N PRO A 152 -15.90 -21.91 18.32
CA PRO A 152 -16.01 -23.11 17.50
C PRO A 152 -14.74 -23.24 16.64
N PRO A 153 -14.28 -24.46 16.33
CA PRO A 153 -13.09 -24.65 15.52
C PRO A 153 -13.30 -24.03 14.13
N VAL A 154 -12.46 -23.04 13.80
CA VAL A 154 -12.33 -22.51 12.44
C VAL A 154 -11.86 -23.67 11.56
N ARG A 155 -12.71 -24.09 10.62
CA ARG A 155 -12.30 -25.02 9.58
C ARG A 155 -11.58 -24.22 8.50
N ASP A 156 -10.24 -24.28 8.52
CA ASP A 156 -9.43 -23.98 7.36
C ASP A 156 -9.70 -25.05 6.29
N GLU A 157 -10.78 -24.90 5.55
CA GLU A 157 -11.09 -25.78 4.42
C GLU A 157 -10.41 -25.20 3.17
N ILE A 158 -9.20 -25.69 2.86
CA ILE A 158 -8.57 -25.48 1.56
C ILE A 158 -9.43 -26.23 0.53
N LEU A 159 -10.27 -25.49 -0.19
CA LEU A 159 -11.13 -26.07 -1.22
C LEU A 159 -10.31 -26.37 -2.49
N PRO A 160 -10.32 -27.60 -3.01
CA PRO A 160 -9.80 -27.86 -4.34
C PRO A 160 -10.69 -27.20 -5.40
N ALA A 161 -10.08 -26.78 -6.52
CA ALA A 161 -10.68 -26.03 -7.63
C ALA A 161 -11.84 -26.73 -8.40
N LYS A 162 -12.48 -27.76 -7.85
CA LYS A 162 -13.64 -28.41 -8.47
C LYS A 162 -14.93 -27.90 -7.86
N ILE A 163 -15.47 -26.88 -8.53
CA ILE A 163 -16.78 -26.27 -8.30
C ILE A 163 -17.88 -27.30 -8.61
N SER A 164 -18.73 -27.61 -7.62
CA SER A 164 -20.00 -28.31 -7.83
C SER A 164 -21.16 -27.32 -7.72
N LYS A 165 -22.09 -27.35 -8.69
CA LYS A 165 -23.28 -26.48 -8.72
C LYS A 165 -24.19 -26.70 -7.50
N PRO A 166 -24.58 -25.65 -6.76
CA PRO A 166 -25.63 -25.75 -5.75
C PRO A 166 -27.01 -25.81 -6.38
N SER A 167 -27.89 -26.56 -5.72
CA SER A 167 -29.31 -26.76 -6.05
C SER A 167 -30.17 -25.54 -5.70
N THR A 168 -30.91 -25.07 -6.71
CA THR A 168 -32.25 -24.42 -6.69
C THR A 168 -32.65 -23.61 -5.44
N TRP A 169 -32.57 -22.28 -5.56
CA TRP A 169 -33.26 -21.32 -4.70
C TRP A 169 -34.49 -20.73 -5.42
N VAL A 170 -35.56 -20.49 -4.65
CA VAL A 170 -36.90 -20.09 -5.12
C VAL A 170 -36.90 -18.63 -5.61
N SER A 171 -37.46 -18.39 -6.80
CA SER A 171 -37.37 -17.12 -7.55
C SER A 171 -38.48 -16.11 -7.24
N VAL A 172 -38.10 -14.89 -6.87
CA VAL A 172 -38.89 -13.65 -7.04
C VAL A 172 -38.19 -12.83 -8.13
N GLY A 173 -38.57 -13.06 -9.40
CA GLY A 173 -37.77 -12.61 -10.56
C GLY A 173 -36.34 -13.19 -10.58
N PRO A 174 -35.62 -13.18 -11.71
CA PRO A 174 -34.21 -13.57 -11.67
C PRO A 174 -33.42 -12.40 -11.06
N LYS A 175 -33.01 -12.54 -9.79
CA LYS A 175 -31.98 -11.69 -9.20
C LYS A 175 -30.76 -11.71 -10.12
N LYS A 176 -30.08 -10.57 -10.27
CA LYS A 176 -28.85 -10.47 -11.06
C LYS A 176 -27.62 -10.45 -10.17
N HIS A 177 -26.49 -10.85 -10.74
CA HIS A 177 -25.21 -10.57 -10.10
C HIS A 177 -24.80 -9.11 -10.34
N LEU A 178 -23.97 -8.55 -9.46
CA LEU A 178 -23.57 -7.16 -9.50
C LEU A 178 -22.06 -7.04 -9.39
N ALA A 179 -21.41 -6.44 -10.38
CA ALA A 179 -20.05 -5.91 -10.21
C ALA A 179 -20.14 -4.42 -9.88
N ILE A 180 -19.53 -4.00 -8.78
CA ILE A 180 -19.63 -2.62 -8.28
C ILE A 180 -18.28 -2.13 -7.77
N GLY A 181 -17.99 -0.86 -8.02
CA GLY A 181 -16.74 -0.25 -7.59
C GLY A 181 -16.66 1.26 -7.80
N MET A 182 -15.65 1.86 -7.17
CA MET A 182 -15.30 3.27 -7.36
C MET A 182 -14.36 3.40 -8.56
N ALA A 183 -14.65 4.32 -9.46
CA ALA A 183 -13.90 4.59 -10.68
C ALA A 183 -13.56 6.09 -10.82
N GLN A 184 -13.30 6.73 -9.68
CA GLN A 184 -12.91 8.13 -9.61
C GLN A 184 -11.61 8.40 -10.37
N GLY A 185 -11.62 9.40 -11.25
CA GLY A 185 -10.45 9.77 -12.06
C GLY A 185 -9.89 8.63 -12.93
N ILE A 186 -10.68 7.59 -13.22
CA ILE A 186 -10.25 6.47 -14.06
C ILE A 186 -9.99 6.96 -15.48
N ASN A 187 -8.95 6.44 -16.14
CA ASN A 187 -8.77 6.70 -17.57
C ASN A 187 -9.68 5.80 -18.42
N ASP A 188 -10.05 6.29 -19.61
CA ASP A 188 -11.02 5.63 -20.48
C ASP A 188 -10.59 4.23 -20.92
N ALA A 189 -9.29 4.00 -21.07
CA ALA A 189 -8.76 2.73 -21.55
C ALA A 189 -8.84 1.64 -20.45
N GLN A 190 -8.51 1.97 -19.20
CA GLN A 190 -8.69 1.11 -18.04
C GLN A 190 -10.17 0.83 -17.79
N LEU A 191 -11.03 1.85 -17.88
CA LEU A 191 -12.47 1.71 -17.83
C LEU A 191 -12.95 0.69 -18.87
N CYS A 192 -12.52 0.83 -20.12
CA CYS A 192 -12.88 -0.09 -21.19
C CYS A 192 -12.38 -1.50 -20.94
N VAL A 193 -11.11 -1.69 -20.51
CA VAL A 193 -10.61 -3.02 -20.14
C VAL A 193 -11.50 -3.67 -19.09
N PHE A 194 -11.86 -2.95 -18.02
CA PHE A 194 -12.72 -3.47 -16.97
C PHE A 194 -14.10 -3.90 -17.51
N VAL A 195 -14.85 -2.97 -18.14
CA VAL A 195 -16.23 -3.25 -18.55
C VAL A 195 -16.32 -4.20 -19.75
N ALA A 196 -15.40 -4.10 -20.71
CA ALA A 196 -15.40 -4.93 -21.92
C ALA A 196 -15.01 -6.37 -21.59
N SER A 197 -13.96 -6.55 -20.78
CA SER A 197 -13.54 -7.89 -20.37
C SER A 197 -14.60 -8.54 -19.49
N LEU A 198 -15.25 -7.82 -18.57
CA LEU A 198 -16.35 -8.37 -17.79
C LEU A 198 -17.53 -8.77 -18.68
N ARG A 199 -17.95 -7.91 -19.62
CA ARG A 199 -19.09 -8.21 -20.50
C ARG A 199 -18.86 -9.37 -21.45
N LYS A 200 -17.60 -9.66 -21.78
CA LYS A 200 -17.23 -10.85 -22.57
C LYS A 200 -17.62 -12.16 -21.87
N TYR A 201 -17.58 -12.20 -20.53
CA TYR A 201 -17.82 -13.42 -19.75
C TYR A 201 -19.10 -13.38 -18.91
N SER A 202 -19.61 -12.19 -18.61
CA SER A 202 -20.81 -11.96 -17.81
C SER A 202 -21.77 -11.00 -18.55
N PRO A 203 -22.68 -11.54 -19.38
CA PRO A 203 -23.54 -10.73 -20.23
C PRO A 203 -24.53 -9.90 -19.40
N SER A 204 -25.02 -8.79 -19.97
CA SER A 204 -25.93 -7.86 -19.29
C SER A 204 -27.29 -8.45 -18.90
N SER A 205 -27.69 -9.56 -19.53
CA SER A 205 -28.87 -10.33 -19.12
C SER A 205 -28.68 -11.06 -17.78
N TYR A 206 -27.43 -11.25 -17.35
CA TYR A 206 -27.03 -12.04 -16.18
C TYR A 206 -26.46 -11.18 -15.05
N SER A 207 -25.62 -10.19 -15.38
CA SER A 207 -25.05 -9.28 -14.38
C SER A 207 -25.19 -7.81 -14.74
N ASP A 208 -25.35 -6.99 -13.70
CA ASP A 208 -25.25 -5.54 -13.79
C ASP A 208 -23.83 -5.08 -13.42
N ILE A 209 -23.42 -3.93 -13.98
CA ILE A 209 -22.18 -3.23 -13.61
C ILE A 209 -22.60 -1.85 -13.13
N VAL A 210 -22.14 -1.44 -11.95
CA VAL A 210 -22.42 -0.13 -11.35
C VAL A 210 -21.11 0.53 -10.94
N LEU A 211 -20.81 1.69 -11.51
CA LEU A 211 -19.58 2.43 -11.21
C LEU A 211 -19.91 3.78 -10.58
N PHE A 212 -19.19 4.13 -9.52
CA PHE A 212 -19.22 5.49 -8.95
C PHE A 212 -18.12 6.32 -9.60
N MET A 213 -18.49 7.44 -10.22
CA MET A 213 -17.56 8.31 -10.95
C MET A 213 -17.78 9.77 -10.54
N ASP A 214 -16.71 10.52 -10.36
CA ASP A 214 -16.73 11.97 -10.15
C ASP A 214 -16.97 12.71 -11.47
N GLU A 215 -16.34 12.22 -12.54
CA GLU A 215 -16.39 12.81 -13.86
C GLU A 215 -16.60 11.74 -14.94
N VAL A 216 -17.23 12.11 -16.06
CA VAL A 216 -17.45 11.20 -17.19
C VAL A 216 -17.11 11.91 -18.50
N SER A 217 -15.98 11.52 -19.11
CA SER A 217 -15.52 12.01 -20.41
C SER A 217 -16.50 11.61 -21.54
N VAL A 218 -16.38 12.23 -22.71
CA VAL A 218 -17.18 11.83 -23.90
C VAL A 218 -16.91 10.37 -24.25
N LYS A 219 -15.64 9.94 -24.23
CA LYS A 219 -15.24 8.57 -24.52
C LYS A 219 -15.74 7.59 -23.45
N ALA A 220 -15.67 7.96 -22.17
CA ALA A 220 -16.26 7.16 -21.09
C ALA A 220 -17.76 6.94 -21.31
N LYS A 221 -18.54 7.96 -21.70
CA LYS A 221 -19.97 7.80 -22.00
C LYS A 221 -20.20 6.75 -23.09
N GLU A 222 -19.45 6.83 -24.20
CA GLU A 222 -19.54 5.84 -25.29
C GLU A 222 -19.24 4.42 -24.80
N ILE A 223 -18.20 4.25 -23.97
CA ILE A 223 -17.82 2.95 -23.39
C ILE A 223 -18.94 2.41 -22.49
N LEU A 224 -19.44 3.24 -21.57
CA LEU A 224 -20.46 2.86 -20.60
C LEU A 224 -21.77 2.44 -21.27
N GLU A 225 -22.19 3.19 -22.32
CA GLU A 225 -23.35 2.85 -23.15
C GLU A 225 -23.13 1.55 -23.92
N LYS A 226 -22.00 1.40 -24.62
CA LYS A 226 -21.64 0.20 -25.40
C LYS A 226 -21.70 -1.07 -24.55
N TYR A 227 -21.27 -0.99 -23.29
CA TYR A 227 -21.17 -2.14 -22.38
C TYR A 227 -22.29 -2.20 -21.34
N ASN A 228 -23.38 -1.44 -21.50
CA ASN A 228 -24.53 -1.44 -20.59
C ASN A 228 -24.11 -1.34 -19.11
N THR A 229 -23.35 -0.29 -18.79
CA THR A 229 -22.84 -0.02 -17.45
C THR A 229 -23.60 1.15 -16.83
N LYS A 230 -24.10 0.95 -15.61
CA LYS A 230 -24.76 2.01 -14.83
C LYS A 230 -23.70 2.85 -14.16
N VAL A 231 -23.88 4.17 -14.18
CA VAL A 231 -23.00 5.10 -13.47
C VAL A 231 -23.78 5.91 -12.45
N ILE A 232 -23.18 6.06 -11.28
CA ILE A 232 -23.61 6.99 -10.24
C ILE A 232 -22.59 8.12 -10.23
N ILE A 233 -22.98 9.26 -10.79
CA ILE A 233 -22.16 10.46 -10.79
C ILE A 233 -22.28 11.12 -9.43
N PHE A 234 -21.16 11.46 -8.80
CA PHE A 234 -21.13 12.17 -7.53
C PHE A 234 -20.29 13.44 -7.61
N ASP A 235 -20.66 14.46 -6.84
CA ASP A 235 -19.80 15.62 -6.61
C ASP A 235 -18.97 15.36 -5.36
N ILE A 236 -17.64 15.32 -5.49
CA ILE A 236 -16.72 15.12 -4.36
C ILE A 236 -17.02 16.11 -3.22
N LYS A 237 -17.35 17.37 -3.54
CA LYS A 237 -17.62 18.42 -2.54
C LYS A 237 -18.90 18.18 -1.74
N SER A 238 -19.78 17.31 -2.24
CA SER A 238 -21.02 16.93 -1.58
C SER A 238 -20.86 15.73 -0.63
N ILE A 239 -19.70 15.04 -0.68
CA ILE A 239 -19.40 13.91 0.19
C ILE A 239 -19.00 14.45 1.56
N LYS A 240 -19.66 13.97 2.62
CA LYS A 240 -19.36 14.35 4.02
C LYS A 240 -17.89 14.11 4.42
N MET A 241 -17.23 13.19 3.74
CA MET A 241 -15.86 12.72 3.94
C MET A 241 -14.96 13.15 2.76
N SER A 242 -15.26 14.27 2.09
CA SER A 242 -14.57 14.72 0.88
C SER A 242 -13.06 14.96 1.05
N ASP A 243 -12.62 15.22 2.28
CA ASP A 243 -11.22 15.45 2.63
C ASP A 243 -10.43 14.15 2.86
N MET A 244 -11.13 13.00 2.90
CA MET A 244 -10.53 11.68 3.05
C MET A 244 -10.20 11.08 1.68
N HIS A 245 -9.31 10.09 1.67
CA HIS A 245 -8.94 9.39 0.46
C HIS A 245 -10.14 8.60 -0.13
N PRO A 246 -10.26 8.45 -1.48
CA PRO A 246 -11.35 7.69 -2.11
C PRO A 246 -11.49 6.24 -1.64
N SER A 247 -10.39 5.64 -1.19
CA SER A 247 -10.41 4.29 -0.61
C SER A 247 -11.23 4.20 0.68
N THR A 248 -11.48 5.33 1.35
CA THR A 248 -12.26 5.44 2.57
C THR A 248 -13.75 5.61 2.27
N TYR A 249 -14.14 6.67 1.55
CA TYR A 249 -15.56 6.96 1.34
C TYR A 249 -16.26 6.05 0.32
N ARG A 250 -15.53 5.25 -0.46
CA ARG A 250 -16.15 4.26 -1.36
C ARG A 250 -17.04 3.27 -0.61
N TRP A 251 -16.66 2.89 0.61
CA TRP A 251 -17.36 1.88 1.39
C TRP A 251 -18.76 2.33 1.78
N PRO A 252 -18.97 3.47 2.49
CA PRO A 252 -20.31 3.95 2.79
C PRO A 252 -21.16 4.23 1.53
N MET A 253 -20.56 4.72 0.45
CA MET A 253 -21.28 4.96 -0.81
C MET A 253 -21.81 3.66 -1.45
N ILE A 254 -20.96 2.63 -1.52
CA ILE A 254 -21.34 1.31 -2.01
C ILE A 254 -22.37 0.69 -1.07
N THR A 255 -22.19 0.79 0.25
CA THR A 255 -23.16 0.30 1.24
C THR A 255 -24.55 0.86 0.99
N SER A 256 -24.69 2.19 0.87
CA SER A 256 -25.99 2.83 0.62
C SER A 256 -26.65 2.34 -0.68
N TYR A 257 -25.87 2.12 -1.75
CA TYR A 257 -26.42 1.56 -2.98
C TYR A 257 -26.93 0.14 -2.79
N ILE A 258 -26.15 -0.71 -2.12
CA ILE A 258 -26.51 -2.11 -1.87
C ILE A 258 -27.77 -2.20 -1.00
N GLU A 259 -27.87 -1.40 0.08
CA GLU A 259 -29.04 -1.39 0.96
C GLU A 259 -30.35 -1.09 0.21
N ILE A 260 -30.31 -0.15 -0.72
CA ILE A 260 -31.48 0.25 -1.53
C ILE A 260 -31.87 -0.85 -2.54
N ASN A 261 -30.89 -1.59 -3.07
CA ASN A 261 -31.08 -2.47 -4.23
C ASN A 261 -30.99 -3.98 -3.93
N LYS A 262 -30.69 -4.37 -2.67
CA LYS A 262 -30.37 -5.75 -2.27
C LYS A 262 -31.40 -6.81 -2.70
N GLU A 263 -32.69 -6.45 -2.76
CA GLU A 263 -33.75 -7.38 -3.16
C GLU A 263 -33.61 -7.88 -4.61
N SER A 264 -32.93 -7.11 -5.47
CA SER A 264 -32.69 -7.44 -6.88
C SER A 264 -31.33 -8.10 -7.14
N ILE A 265 -30.49 -8.21 -6.11
CA ILE A 265 -29.08 -8.62 -6.23
C ILE A 265 -28.92 -10.01 -5.60
N ASP A 266 -28.22 -10.89 -6.31
CA ASP A 266 -27.88 -12.25 -5.83
C ASP A 266 -26.46 -12.31 -5.26
N MET A 267 -25.47 -11.99 -6.10
CA MET A 267 -24.06 -12.02 -5.76
C MET A 267 -23.41 -10.70 -6.12
N VAL A 268 -22.41 -10.30 -5.34
CA VAL A 268 -21.70 -9.03 -5.52
C VAL A 268 -20.21 -9.29 -5.69
N LEU A 269 -19.61 -8.63 -6.67
CA LEU A 269 -18.18 -8.41 -6.82
C LEU A 269 -17.88 -6.96 -6.46
N LEU A 270 -17.15 -6.76 -5.38
CA LEU A 270 -16.53 -5.48 -5.01
C LEU A 270 -15.16 -5.40 -5.69
N ALA A 271 -14.95 -4.37 -6.52
CA ALA A 271 -13.79 -4.29 -7.40
C ALA A 271 -13.04 -2.96 -7.31
N ASP A 272 -11.71 -3.04 -7.32
CA ASP A 272 -10.83 -1.96 -7.78
C ASP A 272 -10.90 -1.89 -9.30
N VAL A 273 -11.73 -0.96 -9.80
CA VAL A 273 -12.10 -0.88 -11.22
C VAL A 273 -10.91 -0.59 -12.12
N ARG A 274 -9.97 0.25 -11.64
CA ARG A 274 -8.83 0.76 -12.41
C ARG A 274 -7.96 -0.36 -12.98
N ASP A 275 -7.70 -1.40 -12.21
CA ASP A 275 -6.66 -2.39 -12.49
C ASP A 275 -7.16 -3.83 -12.38
N MET A 276 -8.46 -4.05 -12.57
CA MET A 276 -9.08 -5.36 -12.69
C MET A 276 -9.48 -5.68 -14.14
N ALA A 277 -9.18 -6.90 -14.58
CA ALA A 277 -9.58 -7.44 -15.87
C ALA A 277 -10.08 -8.88 -15.72
N PHE A 278 -10.89 -9.34 -16.67
CA PHE A 278 -11.52 -10.66 -16.64
C PHE A 278 -11.09 -11.52 -17.81
N GLN A 279 -10.82 -12.79 -17.54
CA GLN A 279 -10.64 -13.84 -18.55
C GLN A 279 -11.62 -15.01 -18.33
N GLY A 280 -12.50 -14.89 -17.34
CA GLY A 280 -13.63 -15.78 -17.09
C GLY A 280 -14.74 -15.07 -16.31
N ASP A 281 -15.85 -15.77 -16.07
CA ASP A 281 -16.96 -15.23 -15.27
C ASP A 281 -16.56 -15.18 -13.79
N PRO A 282 -16.45 -13.98 -13.16
CA PRO A 282 -16.06 -13.87 -11.76
C PRO A 282 -17.07 -14.51 -10.80
N PHE A 283 -18.35 -14.55 -11.16
CA PHE A 283 -19.40 -15.07 -10.28
C PHE A 283 -19.38 -16.60 -10.20
N SER A 284 -18.69 -17.28 -11.13
CA SER A 284 -18.45 -18.73 -11.06
C SER A 284 -17.61 -19.17 -9.86
N ILE A 285 -16.89 -18.23 -9.21
CA ILE A 285 -16.10 -18.48 -8.00
C ILE A 285 -16.99 -18.81 -6.80
N VAL A 286 -18.18 -18.20 -6.73
CA VAL A 286 -19.06 -18.29 -5.57
C VAL A 286 -19.86 -19.59 -5.67
N GLY A 287 -19.41 -20.60 -4.93
CA GLY A 287 -20.03 -21.93 -4.92
C GLY A 287 -21.01 -22.16 -3.78
N ARG A 288 -21.10 -21.24 -2.81
CA ARG A 288 -21.95 -21.35 -1.60
C ARG A 288 -22.03 -20.00 -0.90
N GLU A 289 -23.02 -19.85 -0.01
CA GLU A 289 -23.23 -18.66 0.80
C GLU A 289 -21.99 -18.30 1.63
N GLY A 290 -21.57 -17.03 1.55
CA GLY A 290 -20.43 -16.48 2.29
C GLY A 290 -19.72 -15.35 1.55
N LEU A 291 -18.73 -14.80 2.23
CA LEU A 291 -17.77 -13.82 1.73
C LEU A 291 -16.51 -14.54 1.23
N TYR A 292 -16.02 -14.17 0.06
CA TYR A 292 -14.86 -14.73 -0.62
C TYR A 292 -13.80 -13.64 -0.73
N VAL A 293 -12.65 -13.91 -0.15
CA VAL A 293 -11.53 -12.97 -0.09
C VAL A 293 -10.24 -13.64 -0.51
N PHE A 294 -9.28 -12.84 -0.98
CA PHE A 294 -8.10 -13.34 -1.68
C PHE A 294 -6.84 -12.71 -1.10
N ASN A 295 -5.82 -13.53 -0.87
CA ASN A 295 -4.52 -13.04 -0.40
C ASN A 295 -3.97 -11.97 -1.37
N GLY A 296 -3.31 -10.95 -0.84
CA GLY A 296 -2.66 -9.90 -1.64
C GLY A 296 -1.28 -10.32 -2.10
N VAL A 297 -0.31 -10.29 -1.18
CA VAL A 297 1.06 -10.73 -1.39
C VAL A 297 1.33 -11.97 -0.54
N GLU A 298 1.76 -13.07 -1.15
CA GLU A 298 1.95 -14.36 -0.45
C GLU A 298 3.20 -14.42 0.42
N SER A 299 4.23 -13.67 0.04
CA SER A 299 5.57 -13.77 0.63
C SER A 299 5.74 -13.00 1.94
N MET A 300 4.71 -12.27 2.39
CA MET A 300 4.80 -11.40 3.57
C MET A 300 3.54 -11.51 4.43
N THR A 301 3.70 -11.35 5.74
CA THR A 301 2.61 -11.17 6.69
C THR A 301 2.28 -9.69 6.90
N ILE A 302 1.18 -9.40 7.60
CA ILE A 302 0.81 -8.03 7.99
C ILE A 302 1.91 -7.38 8.84
N GLY A 303 2.56 -8.13 9.73
CA GLY A 303 3.62 -7.63 10.61
C GLY A 303 4.94 -7.33 9.90
N GLU A 304 5.22 -8.02 8.80
CA GLU A 304 6.43 -7.85 7.99
C GLU A 304 6.30 -6.72 6.97
N ASP A 305 5.08 -6.38 6.56
CA ASP A 305 4.82 -5.30 5.61
C ASP A 305 4.63 -3.95 6.31
N GLY A 306 5.51 -2.99 6.01
CA GLY A 306 5.50 -1.68 6.68
C GLY A 306 4.23 -0.87 6.47
N TRP A 307 3.53 -1.06 5.34
CA TRP A 307 2.27 -0.36 5.05
C TRP A 307 1.09 -1.01 5.78
N ASN A 308 0.88 -2.31 5.58
CA ASN A 308 -0.23 -3.05 6.20
C ASN A 308 -0.10 -3.06 7.73
N GLY A 309 1.10 -3.34 8.24
CA GLY A 309 1.38 -3.27 9.66
C GLY A 309 1.18 -1.86 10.23
N GLY A 310 1.62 -0.83 9.50
CA GLY A 310 1.40 0.57 9.85
C GLY A 310 -0.08 0.95 9.91
N TRP A 311 -0.87 0.61 8.90
CA TRP A 311 -2.31 0.90 8.90
C TRP A 311 -3.03 0.23 10.07
N VAL A 312 -2.74 -1.04 10.35
CA VAL A 312 -3.33 -1.76 11.49
C VAL A 312 -2.91 -1.13 12.81
N LYS A 313 -1.61 -0.86 13.00
CA LYS A 313 -1.08 -0.31 14.25
C LYS A 313 -1.61 1.08 14.54
N ASP A 314 -1.70 1.95 13.53
CA ASP A 314 -2.10 3.34 13.73
C ASP A 314 -3.61 3.48 13.98
N CYS A 315 -4.43 2.67 13.31
CA CYS A 315 -5.89 2.77 13.45
C CYS A 315 -6.48 1.89 14.58
N PHE A 316 -5.80 0.79 14.96
CA PHE A 316 -6.34 -0.19 15.91
C PHE A 316 -5.41 -0.46 17.10
N GLY A 317 -4.27 0.22 17.16
CA GLY A 317 -3.32 0.13 18.25
C GLY A 317 -2.44 -1.13 18.22
N ASN A 318 -1.43 -1.12 19.11
CA ASN A 318 -0.41 -2.16 19.13
C ASN A 318 -0.97 -3.55 19.49
N ASN A 319 -2.03 -3.65 20.30
CA ASN A 319 -2.61 -4.94 20.67
C ASN A 319 -3.16 -5.69 19.46
N ILE A 320 -3.97 -5.01 18.63
CA ILE A 320 -4.53 -5.62 17.40
C ILE A 320 -3.41 -5.91 16.39
N PHE A 321 -2.44 -5.01 16.25
CA PHE A 321 -1.28 -5.24 15.39
C PHE A 321 -0.53 -6.52 15.77
N GLN A 322 -0.23 -6.75 17.06
CA GLN A 322 0.45 -7.96 17.50
C GLN A 322 -0.38 -9.23 17.27
N GLN A 323 -1.70 -9.17 17.44
CA GLN A 323 -2.60 -10.30 17.14
C GLN A 323 -2.59 -10.67 15.64
N LEU A 324 -2.38 -9.67 14.77
CA LEU A 324 -2.38 -9.86 13.32
C LEU A 324 -0.99 -10.01 12.71
N TYR A 325 0.07 -9.90 13.50
CA TYR A 325 1.46 -9.84 13.01
C TYR A 325 1.81 -10.98 12.04
N ASP A 326 1.48 -12.23 12.41
CA ASP A 326 1.79 -13.42 11.59
C ASP A 326 0.70 -13.76 10.55
N LYS A 327 -0.34 -12.95 10.44
CA LYS A 327 -1.46 -13.22 9.52
C LYS A 327 -1.12 -12.78 8.10
N LYS A 328 -1.65 -13.53 7.12
CA LYS A 328 -1.52 -13.20 5.69
C LYS A 328 -2.28 -11.91 5.36
N ILE A 329 -1.71 -11.13 4.45
CA ILE A 329 -2.34 -9.94 3.90
C ILE A 329 -3.45 -10.38 2.94
N ILE A 330 -4.69 -9.94 3.20
CA ILE A 330 -5.85 -10.17 2.34
C ILE A 330 -6.17 -8.88 1.60
N CYS A 331 -6.36 -8.91 0.28
CA CYS A 331 -6.53 -7.73 -0.56
C CYS A 331 -7.97 -7.18 -0.53
N SER A 332 -8.14 -5.89 -0.18
CA SER A 332 -9.45 -5.22 -0.16
C SER A 332 -9.96 -4.84 -1.56
N GLY A 333 -9.10 -4.85 -2.57
CA GLY A 333 -9.44 -4.50 -3.95
C GLY A 333 -10.26 -5.53 -4.72
N VAL A 334 -10.45 -6.72 -4.13
CA VAL A 334 -11.29 -7.77 -4.69
C VAL A 334 -11.97 -8.56 -3.58
N SER A 335 -13.30 -8.54 -3.57
CA SER A 335 -14.11 -9.36 -2.66
C SER A 335 -15.37 -9.80 -3.39
N LEU A 336 -15.76 -11.05 -3.23
CA LEU A 336 -16.98 -11.60 -3.81
C LEU A 336 -17.86 -12.20 -2.73
N GLY A 337 -19.16 -12.31 -2.97
CA GLY A 337 -20.02 -13.08 -2.07
C GLY A 337 -21.48 -12.99 -2.40
N THR A 338 -22.27 -13.71 -1.62
CA THR A 338 -23.73 -13.54 -1.61
C THR A 338 -24.11 -12.18 -1.04
N ILE A 339 -25.24 -11.65 -1.48
CA ILE A 339 -25.73 -10.31 -1.08
C ILE A 339 -25.74 -10.10 0.44
N GLU A 340 -26.16 -11.08 1.22
CA GLU A 340 -26.21 -10.98 2.69
C GLU A 340 -24.81 -10.88 3.32
N SER A 341 -23.87 -11.72 2.91
CA SER A 341 -22.50 -11.70 3.43
C SER A 341 -21.74 -10.43 3.02
N ILE A 342 -22.00 -9.93 1.81
CA ILE A 342 -21.42 -8.67 1.33
C ILE A 342 -22.00 -7.49 2.09
N LEU A 343 -23.30 -7.47 2.36
CA LEU A 343 -23.93 -6.38 3.11
C LEU A 343 -23.41 -6.33 4.56
N GLU A 344 -23.27 -7.47 5.23
CA GLU A 344 -22.64 -7.54 6.56
C GLU A 344 -21.21 -6.95 6.53
N TYR A 345 -20.42 -7.35 5.54
CA TYR A 345 -19.06 -6.86 5.35
C TYR A 345 -18.98 -5.35 5.07
N LEU A 346 -19.82 -4.86 4.15
CA LEU A 346 -19.91 -3.45 3.79
C LEU A 346 -20.33 -2.58 4.98
N ASN A 347 -21.26 -3.05 5.81
CA ASN A 347 -21.69 -2.34 7.01
C ASN A 347 -20.54 -2.16 8.00
N LEU A 348 -19.77 -3.21 8.28
CA LEU A 348 -18.62 -3.13 9.19
C LEU A 348 -17.49 -2.25 8.64
N MET A 349 -17.18 -2.34 7.34
CA MET A 349 -16.21 -1.46 6.68
C MET A 349 -16.64 0.00 6.79
N ALA A 350 -17.88 0.31 6.44
CA ALA A 350 -18.41 1.67 6.47
C ALA A 350 -18.52 2.23 7.89
N GLU A 351 -18.99 1.44 8.86
CA GLU A 351 -19.09 1.85 10.26
C GLU A 351 -17.71 2.17 10.84
N THR A 352 -16.72 1.28 10.63
CA THR A 352 -15.36 1.48 11.14
C THR A 352 -14.73 2.75 10.60
N MET A 353 -14.95 3.08 9.32
CA MET A 353 -14.35 4.25 8.67
C MET A 353 -15.10 5.56 8.92
N SER A 354 -16.31 5.49 9.49
CA SER A 354 -17.15 6.66 9.73
C SER A 354 -16.96 7.26 11.12
N THR A 355 -16.03 6.74 11.94
CA THR A 355 -15.76 7.22 13.30
C THR A 355 -14.78 8.39 13.32
N SER A 356 -14.83 9.19 14.39
CA SER A 356 -13.87 10.28 14.61
C SER A 356 -12.45 9.76 14.84
N GLU A 357 -12.31 8.63 15.52
CA GLU A 357 -11.04 7.99 15.83
C GLU A 357 -10.35 7.50 14.55
N PHE A 358 -11.12 6.96 13.61
CA PHE A 358 -10.58 6.56 12.31
C PHE A 358 -10.06 7.77 11.51
N ALA A 359 -10.73 8.92 11.60
CA ALA A 359 -10.30 10.12 10.90
C ALA A 359 -8.89 10.59 11.31
N GLU A 360 -8.43 10.26 12.52
CA GLU A 360 -7.07 10.61 13.00
C GLU A 360 -5.96 9.78 12.36
N CYS A 361 -6.27 8.57 11.89
CA CYS A 361 -5.31 7.67 11.24
C CYS A 361 -5.45 7.61 9.71
N GLU A 362 -6.48 8.29 9.17
CA GLU A 362 -6.87 8.24 7.75
C GLU A 362 -5.72 8.67 6.83
N ARG A 363 -5.50 7.86 5.80
CA ARG A 363 -4.54 8.11 4.73
C ARG A 363 -4.75 7.11 3.59
N ASN A 364 -4.06 7.34 2.47
CA ASN A 364 -4.07 6.44 1.32
C ASN A 364 -3.87 4.96 1.71
N GLY A 365 -4.78 4.11 1.24
CA GLY A 365 -4.74 2.65 1.39
C GLY A 365 -5.14 2.12 2.77
N VAL A 366 -5.56 2.97 3.71
CA VAL A 366 -5.89 2.52 5.08
C VAL A 366 -7.07 1.53 5.13
N ASP A 367 -7.92 1.50 4.11
CA ASP A 367 -9.03 0.55 3.98
C ASP A 367 -8.56 -0.91 3.90
N GLN A 368 -7.38 -1.14 3.32
CA GLN A 368 -6.69 -2.41 3.32
C GLN A 368 -6.36 -2.87 4.76
N GLY A 369 -6.00 -1.94 5.66
CA GLY A 369 -5.79 -2.21 7.09
C GLY A 369 -7.09 -2.60 7.80
N VAL A 370 -8.16 -1.82 7.62
CA VAL A 370 -9.50 -2.11 8.17
C VAL A 370 -9.99 -3.48 7.70
N HIS A 371 -9.90 -3.73 6.39
CA HIS A 371 -10.26 -5.01 5.78
C HIS A 371 -9.55 -6.19 6.46
N ASN A 372 -8.23 -6.11 6.65
CA ASN A 372 -7.47 -7.19 7.31
C ASN A 372 -7.89 -7.40 8.76
N VAL A 373 -8.19 -6.33 9.51
CA VAL A 373 -8.69 -6.44 10.89
C VAL A 373 -10.02 -7.18 10.91
N LEU A 374 -11.00 -6.78 10.10
CA LEU A 374 -12.33 -7.41 10.07
C LEU A 374 -12.25 -8.90 9.71
N ILE A 375 -11.44 -9.25 8.71
CA ILE A 375 -11.30 -10.61 8.19
C ILE A 375 -10.57 -11.56 9.17
N HIS A 376 -9.68 -11.04 10.02
CA HIS A 376 -8.89 -11.87 10.93
C HIS A 376 -9.37 -11.86 12.38
N THR A 377 -10.18 -10.87 12.80
CA THR A 377 -10.66 -10.75 14.20
C THR A 377 -12.05 -11.33 14.45
N SER A 378 -12.61 -12.11 13.51
CA SER A 378 -13.91 -12.78 13.63
C SER A 378 -15.09 -11.82 13.91
N GLN A 379 -15.02 -10.58 13.43
CA GLN A 379 -16.10 -9.61 13.57
C GLN A 379 -17.29 -9.91 12.63
N LEU A 380 -17.01 -10.60 11.53
CA LEU A 380 -18.01 -11.12 10.60
C LEU A 380 -18.57 -12.44 11.11
N LYS A 381 -19.89 -12.57 11.13
CA LYS A 381 -20.61 -13.76 11.60
C LYS A 381 -20.79 -14.80 10.50
N GLY A 382 -20.87 -14.37 9.24
CA GLY A 382 -21.01 -15.24 8.08
C GLY A 382 -19.78 -16.09 7.76
N ASN A 383 -19.94 -17.05 6.83
CA ASN A 383 -18.82 -17.84 6.33
C ASN A 383 -17.85 -16.96 5.53
N ILE A 384 -16.54 -17.10 5.79
CA ILE A 384 -15.49 -16.45 5.02
C ILE A 384 -14.63 -17.52 4.36
N TYR A 385 -14.51 -17.47 3.04
CA TYR A 385 -13.65 -18.33 2.24
C TYR A 385 -12.42 -17.53 1.80
N LYS A 386 -11.25 -17.91 2.32
CA LYS A 386 -9.97 -17.26 2.01
C LYS A 386 -9.22 -18.10 0.97
N TYR A 387 -8.76 -17.47 -0.11
CA TYR A 387 -7.97 -18.13 -1.14
C TYR A 387 -6.55 -17.58 -1.21
N ASP A 388 -5.59 -18.48 -1.38
CA ASP A 388 -4.20 -18.14 -1.69
C ASP A 388 -4.02 -17.75 -3.17
N GLN A 389 -2.89 -17.12 -3.49
CA GLN A 389 -2.48 -16.74 -4.84
C GLN A 389 -1.76 -17.87 -5.61
N MET A 390 -1.51 -19.02 -4.99
CA MET A 390 -0.85 -20.14 -5.68
C MET A 390 -1.87 -21.00 -6.45
N SER A 391 -3.04 -21.23 -5.88
CA SER A 391 -4.06 -22.16 -6.36
C SER A 391 -5.45 -21.53 -6.46
N GLY A 392 -5.64 -20.34 -5.88
CA GLY A 392 -6.90 -19.62 -5.90
C GLY A 392 -7.35 -19.17 -7.30
N PRO A 393 -8.62 -18.73 -7.41
CA PRO A 393 -9.24 -18.35 -8.67
C PRO A 393 -9.03 -16.87 -9.05
N VAL A 394 -8.21 -16.13 -8.31
CA VAL A 394 -7.92 -14.72 -8.58
C VAL A 394 -6.42 -14.52 -8.60
N ALA A 395 -5.90 -13.98 -9.69
CA ALA A 395 -4.51 -13.58 -9.78
C ALA A 395 -4.35 -12.11 -9.38
N ASN A 396 -3.73 -11.88 -8.23
CA ASN A 396 -3.11 -10.60 -7.91
C ASN A 396 -1.72 -10.56 -8.56
N MET A 397 -1.58 -9.78 -9.64
CA MET A 397 -0.36 -9.78 -10.45
C MET A 397 0.83 -9.15 -9.73
N GLN A 398 0.61 -8.33 -8.69
CA GLN A 398 1.69 -7.80 -7.86
C GLN A 398 2.34 -8.88 -6.98
N ALA A 399 1.63 -9.97 -6.67
CA ALA A 399 2.18 -11.09 -5.92
C ALA A 399 3.30 -11.83 -6.68
N LYS A 400 3.32 -11.72 -8.02
CA LYS A 400 4.29 -12.41 -8.90
C LYS A 400 4.32 -13.94 -8.73
N VAL A 401 3.22 -14.52 -8.29
CA VAL A 401 3.07 -15.98 -8.10
C VAL A 401 2.47 -16.66 -9.33
N MET A 402 1.48 -16.01 -9.95
CA MET A 402 0.72 -16.53 -11.10
C MET A 402 1.55 -16.47 -12.40
N LYS A 403 1.25 -17.36 -13.35
CA LYS A 403 2.00 -17.50 -14.62
C LYS A 403 1.24 -16.87 -15.78
N LEU A 404 1.88 -15.92 -16.45
CA LEU A 404 1.44 -15.43 -17.76
C LEU A 404 1.93 -16.39 -18.85
N GLN A 405 1.00 -16.99 -19.59
CA GLN A 405 1.30 -17.90 -20.69
C GLN A 405 1.65 -17.13 -21.97
N SER A 406 2.18 -17.83 -22.98
CA SER A 406 2.58 -17.21 -24.26
C SER A 406 1.41 -16.63 -25.06
N ASP A 407 0.19 -17.11 -24.82
CA ASP A 407 -1.05 -16.62 -25.41
C ASP A 407 -1.71 -15.50 -24.58
N PHE A 408 -1.01 -14.99 -23.56
CA PHE A 408 -1.48 -14.00 -22.59
C PHE A 408 -2.55 -14.49 -21.60
N THR A 409 -2.88 -15.78 -21.58
CA THR A 409 -3.72 -16.37 -20.53
C THR A 409 -2.98 -16.36 -19.18
N VAL A 410 -3.64 -15.92 -18.11
CA VAL A 410 -3.07 -16.01 -16.75
C VAL A 410 -3.51 -17.31 -16.08
N THR A 411 -2.57 -18.05 -15.51
CA THR A 411 -2.86 -19.32 -14.84
C THR A 411 -2.26 -19.36 -13.45
N ASN A 412 -2.91 -20.09 -12.56
CA ASN A 412 -2.36 -20.39 -11.24
C ASN A 412 -1.26 -21.47 -11.30
N ASN A 413 -0.64 -21.77 -10.16
CA ASN A 413 0.48 -22.72 -10.11
C ASN A 413 0.06 -24.17 -10.34
N VAL A 414 -1.24 -24.47 -10.33
CA VAL A 414 -1.79 -25.76 -10.75
C VAL A 414 -2.26 -25.75 -12.21
N ASN A 415 -1.89 -24.73 -12.99
CA ASN A 415 -2.18 -24.53 -14.41
C ASN A 415 -3.68 -24.39 -14.73
N THR A 416 -4.47 -23.88 -13.78
CA THR A 416 -5.87 -23.50 -14.01
C THR A 416 -5.95 -22.03 -14.40
N GLU A 417 -6.72 -21.73 -15.45
CA GLU A 417 -7.06 -20.37 -15.84
C GLU A 417 -7.88 -19.68 -14.74
N VAL A 418 -7.47 -18.49 -14.32
CA VAL A 418 -8.16 -17.73 -13.26
C VAL A 418 -9.19 -16.78 -13.84
N PRO A 419 -10.44 -16.68 -13.37
CA PRO A 419 -11.42 -15.74 -13.93
C PRO A 419 -11.05 -14.26 -13.79
N ILE A 420 -10.30 -13.87 -12.74
CA ILE A 420 -9.99 -12.48 -12.41
C ILE A 420 -8.47 -12.23 -12.41
N MET A 421 -8.04 -11.20 -13.13
CA MET A 421 -6.69 -10.63 -13.10
C MET A 421 -6.75 -9.26 -12.41
N HIS A 422 -6.36 -9.20 -11.14
CA HIS A 422 -6.28 -7.97 -10.36
C HIS A 422 -4.86 -7.40 -10.40
N GLN A 423 -4.75 -6.07 -10.44
CA GLN A 423 -3.51 -5.32 -10.63
C GLN A 423 -2.77 -5.70 -11.92
N TYR A 424 -3.51 -5.97 -13.01
CA TYR A 424 -2.91 -6.39 -14.28
C TYR A 424 -1.91 -5.37 -14.84
N ASP A 425 -2.10 -4.09 -14.51
CA ASP A 425 -1.25 -2.95 -14.87
C ASP A 425 0.14 -2.98 -14.21
N ARG A 426 0.37 -3.89 -13.26
CA ARG A 426 1.69 -4.19 -12.68
C ARG A 426 2.54 -5.06 -13.60
N TYR A 427 1.95 -5.68 -14.61
CA TYR A 427 2.61 -6.53 -15.60
C TYR A 427 2.48 -5.92 -17.00
N GLU A 428 3.49 -5.18 -17.44
CA GLU A 428 3.43 -4.33 -18.64
C GLU A 428 2.99 -5.08 -19.90
N THR A 429 3.51 -6.29 -20.13
CA THR A 429 3.14 -7.09 -21.31
C THR A 429 1.66 -7.49 -21.32
N LEU A 430 1.09 -7.80 -20.14
CA LEU A 430 -0.32 -8.12 -20.00
C LEU A 430 -1.18 -6.86 -20.18
N MET A 431 -0.80 -5.75 -19.57
CA MET A 431 -1.47 -4.46 -19.75
C MET A 431 -1.53 -4.04 -21.22
N THR A 432 -0.39 -4.02 -21.92
CA THR A 432 -0.34 -3.68 -23.36
C THR A 432 -1.20 -4.62 -24.20
N HIS A 433 -1.22 -5.93 -23.87
CA HIS A 433 -2.07 -6.88 -24.55
C HIS A 433 -3.57 -6.59 -24.34
N LEU A 434 -4.01 -6.40 -23.09
CA LEU A 434 -5.40 -6.12 -22.75
C LEU A 434 -5.89 -4.83 -23.40
N PHE A 435 -5.05 -3.80 -23.44
CA PHE A 435 -5.37 -2.54 -24.11
C PHE A 435 -5.55 -2.77 -25.61
N LYS A 436 -4.59 -3.43 -26.26
CA LYS A 436 -4.72 -3.79 -27.69
C LYS A 436 -5.97 -4.63 -27.98
N LEU A 437 -6.39 -5.46 -27.03
CA LEU A 437 -7.54 -6.35 -27.19
C LEU A 437 -8.89 -5.62 -27.05
N TYR A 438 -9.00 -4.67 -26.11
CA TYR A 438 -10.29 -4.07 -25.75
C TYR A 438 -10.45 -2.60 -26.14
N VAL A 439 -9.35 -1.90 -26.42
CA VAL A 439 -9.34 -0.47 -26.75
C VAL A 439 -9.19 -0.33 -28.27
N ASP A 440 -10.29 0.04 -28.92
CA ASP A 440 -10.42 0.11 -30.38
C ASP A 440 -10.19 1.52 -30.95
N TRP A 441 -9.80 2.48 -30.11
CA TRP A 441 -9.45 3.85 -30.51
C TRP A 441 -7.98 4.15 -30.26
N ASP A 442 -7.48 5.20 -30.93
CA ASP A 442 -6.13 5.69 -30.69
C ASP A 442 -6.06 6.35 -29.31
N ILE A 443 -5.30 5.73 -28.40
CA ILE A 443 -5.04 6.25 -27.06
C ILE A 443 -3.84 7.19 -27.01
N TYR A 444 -3.12 7.35 -28.13
CA TYR A 444 -1.96 8.23 -28.18
C TYR A 444 -2.43 9.63 -28.52
N THR A 445 -2.65 10.44 -27.50
CA THR A 445 -2.82 11.88 -27.70
C THR A 445 -1.43 12.51 -27.75
N GLU A 446 -1.09 13.10 -28.89
CA GLU A 446 0.09 13.94 -29.03
C GLU A 446 -0.32 15.41 -28.96
N THR A 447 0.31 16.15 -28.06
CA THR A 447 0.07 17.57 -27.86
C THR A 447 1.39 18.32 -27.74
N LEU A 448 1.37 19.61 -28.09
CA LEU A 448 2.46 20.50 -27.74
C LEU A 448 2.31 20.90 -26.28
N GLY A 449 3.37 20.71 -25.50
CA GLY A 449 3.40 21.06 -24.09
C GLY A 449 3.21 22.57 -23.87
N SER A 450 2.54 22.90 -22.78
CA SER A 450 2.34 24.28 -22.30
C SER A 450 3.00 24.48 -20.94
N GLY A 451 3.05 25.72 -20.44
CA GLY A 451 3.58 26.00 -19.10
C GLY A 451 5.05 25.59 -18.96
N GLU A 452 5.38 24.81 -17.93
CA GLU A 452 6.72 24.24 -17.73
C GLU A 452 7.13 23.27 -18.85
N CYS A 453 6.16 22.71 -19.57
CA CYS A 453 6.37 21.83 -20.71
C CYS A 453 6.45 22.58 -22.06
N THR A 454 6.51 23.91 -22.07
CA THR A 454 6.63 24.67 -23.32
C THR A 454 7.86 24.23 -24.12
N GLY A 455 7.65 23.84 -25.38
CA GLY A 455 8.72 23.34 -26.28
C GLY A 455 8.91 21.83 -26.27
N TYR A 456 8.13 21.10 -25.46
CA TYR A 456 8.08 19.63 -25.51
C TYR A 456 6.95 19.16 -26.42
N THR A 457 7.19 18.08 -27.16
CA THR A 457 6.12 17.20 -27.65
C THR A 457 5.75 16.28 -26.50
N ILE A 458 4.47 16.25 -26.14
CA ILE A 458 3.92 15.41 -25.07
C ILE A 458 3.02 14.36 -25.70
N LYS A 459 3.33 13.09 -25.45
CA LYS A 459 2.56 11.96 -25.96
C LYS A 459 2.11 11.05 -24.83
N GLU A 460 0.81 10.93 -24.69
CA GLU A 460 0.18 10.07 -23.68
C GLU A 460 0.21 8.60 -24.09
N ASN A 461 0.20 7.72 -23.08
CA ASN A 461 0.22 6.26 -23.20
C ASN A 461 1.45 5.70 -23.93
N VAL A 462 2.58 6.41 -23.85
CA VAL A 462 3.83 6.07 -24.55
C VAL A 462 5.03 6.10 -23.60
N GLU A 463 5.86 5.06 -23.68
CA GLU A 463 7.25 5.09 -23.23
C GLU A 463 8.15 5.24 -24.46
N ALA A 464 8.66 6.45 -24.68
CA ALA A 464 9.44 6.79 -25.88
C ALA A 464 10.92 6.36 -25.79
N PHE A 465 11.40 6.03 -24.58
CA PHE A 465 12.81 5.94 -24.26
C PHE A 465 13.17 4.68 -23.46
N LYS A 466 12.36 3.61 -23.49
CA LYS A 466 12.61 2.41 -22.68
C LYS A 466 14.01 1.85 -22.91
N GLY A 467 14.78 1.74 -21.83
CA GLY A 467 16.14 1.20 -21.86
C GLY A 467 17.13 2.03 -22.68
N ARG A 468 16.84 3.32 -22.90
CA ARG A 468 17.70 4.24 -23.65
C ARG A 468 17.89 5.54 -22.89
N CYS A 469 19.13 6.03 -22.93
CA CYS A 469 19.53 7.38 -22.56
C CYS A 469 19.05 7.86 -21.17
N ASP A 470 18.76 6.92 -20.25
CA ASP A 470 18.34 7.19 -18.88
C ASP A 470 19.38 8.07 -18.16
N LEU A 471 18.91 9.19 -17.61
CA LEU A 471 19.74 10.16 -16.90
C LEU A 471 19.62 9.97 -15.38
N SER A 472 18.38 9.99 -14.89
CA SER A 472 18.04 9.78 -13.49
C SER A 472 16.58 9.36 -13.37
N HIS A 473 16.27 8.69 -12.26
CA HIS A 473 14.91 8.47 -11.80
C HIS A 473 14.68 9.35 -10.59
N GLU A 474 13.63 10.15 -10.62
CA GLU A 474 13.30 11.04 -9.52
C GLU A 474 11.84 10.84 -9.12
N GLY A 475 11.62 10.52 -7.84
CA GLY A 475 10.32 10.52 -7.16
C GLY A 475 9.69 9.13 -7.00
N ASP A 476 9.54 8.72 -5.73
CA ASP A 476 8.44 7.87 -5.26
C ASP A 476 7.36 8.81 -4.69
N GLY A 477 6.62 9.56 -5.54
CA GLY A 477 5.58 10.45 -5.02
C GLY A 477 5.13 11.60 -5.92
N GLY A 478 3.99 11.38 -6.58
CA GLY A 478 2.99 12.41 -6.88
C GLY A 478 3.28 13.51 -7.92
N GLY A 479 4.43 13.54 -8.58
CA GLY A 479 4.72 14.56 -9.59
C GLY A 479 4.02 14.29 -10.92
N GLY A 480 3.18 15.21 -11.40
CA GLY A 480 2.55 15.10 -12.73
C GLY A 480 3.50 15.44 -13.90
N VAL A 481 2.99 15.46 -15.13
CA VAL A 481 3.80 15.73 -16.34
C VAL A 481 4.53 17.08 -16.29
N GLU A 482 3.88 18.13 -15.77
CA GLU A 482 4.52 19.46 -15.57
C GLU A 482 5.73 19.39 -14.64
N GLU A 483 5.68 18.55 -13.61
CA GLU A 483 6.79 18.34 -12.70
C GLU A 483 7.98 17.72 -13.42
N CYS A 484 7.74 16.70 -14.25
CA CYS A 484 8.79 16.08 -15.05
C CYS A 484 9.43 17.09 -16.02
N CYS A 485 8.63 17.96 -16.65
CA CYS A 485 9.15 19.04 -17.50
C CYS A 485 10.02 20.00 -16.71
N ARG A 486 9.57 20.46 -15.54
CA ARG A 486 10.33 21.34 -14.64
C ARG A 486 11.66 20.72 -14.22
N MET A 487 11.65 19.43 -13.88
CA MET A 487 12.86 18.69 -13.50
C MET A 487 13.83 18.55 -14.68
N CYS A 488 13.30 18.24 -15.86
CA CYS A 488 14.09 18.16 -17.09
C CYS A 488 14.72 19.51 -17.43
N ASN A 489 13.96 20.62 -17.37
CA ASN A 489 14.45 21.98 -17.64
C ASN A 489 15.57 22.42 -16.68
N ARG A 490 15.53 21.99 -15.41
CA ARG A 490 16.59 22.28 -14.42
C ARG A 490 17.86 21.46 -14.66
N ASN A 491 17.78 20.39 -15.42
CA ASN A 491 18.91 19.53 -15.73
C ASN A 491 19.37 19.77 -17.18
N GLY A 492 20.46 20.54 -17.37
CA GLY A 492 20.94 20.92 -18.71
C GLY A 492 21.33 19.76 -19.64
N ARG A 493 21.37 18.51 -19.15
CA ARG A 493 21.59 17.31 -19.97
C ARG A 493 20.29 16.62 -20.38
N CYS A 494 19.16 16.99 -19.78
CA CYS A 494 17.87 16.39 -20.07
C CYS A 494 17.29 16.93 -21.38
N LYS A 495 16.76 16.03 -22.19
CA LYS A 495 16.16 16.29 -23.51
C LYS A 495 14.79 15.61 -23.68
N GLY A 496 14.41 14.79 -22.71
CA GLY A 496 13.10 14.18 -22.64
C GLY A 496 12.88 13.49 -21.31
N PHE A 497 11.70 12.94 -21.11
CA PHE A 497 11.31 12.20 -19.93
C PHE A 497 10.26 11.16 -20.26
N THR A 498 10.13 10.17 -19.38
CA THR A 498 8.91 9.37 -19.26
C THR A 498 8.34 9.54 -17.86
N HIS A 499 7.12 10.04 -17.79
CA HIS A 499 6.32 10.08 -16.58
C HIS A 499 5.51 8.78 -16.49
N ILE A 500 5.66 8.00 -15.42
CA ILE A 500 4.89 6.78 -15.21
C ILE A 500 4.77 6.48 -13.71
N ARG A 501 3.58 6.05 -13.26
CA ARG A 501 3.31 5.68 -11.84
C ARG A 501 3.79 6.75 -10.84
N SER A 502 3.60 8.02 -11.18
CA SER A 502 3.98 9.18 -10.36
C SER A 502 5.49 9.38 -10.16
N GLY A 503 6.32 8.73 -10.99
CA GLY A 503 7.76 8.94 -11.08
C GLY A 503 8.16 9.55 -12.43
N CYS A 504 9.25 10.32 -12.44
CA CYS A 504 9.81 10.92 -13.65
C CYS A 504 11.15 10.27 -13.99
N TRP A 505 11.23 9.65 -15.17
CA TRP A 505 12.46 9.08 -15.73
C TRP A 505 13.04 10.08 -16.73
N LEU A 506 14.05 10.85 -16.31
CA LEU A 506 14.69 11.85 -17.16
C LEU A 506 15.62 11.19 -18.17
N LYS A 507 15.70 11.77 -19.37
CA LYS A 507 16.39 11.20 -20.54
C LYS A 507 17.37 12.21 -21.11
N THR A 508 18.56 11.75 -21.49
CA THR A 508 19.60 12.57 -22.14
C THR A 508 19.38 12.77 -23.64
N CYS A 509 18.43 12.05 -24.23
CA CYS A 509 18.09 12.14 -25.64
C CYS A 509 16.65 12.62 -25.84
N GLY A 510 16.42 13.41 -26.89
CA GLY A 510 15.09 13.89 -27.32
C GLY A 510 14.66 13.33 -28.68
N ASP A 511 15.58 12.65 -29.38
CA ASP A 511 15.31 12.05 -30.67
C ASP A 511 14.41 10.81 -30.51
N VAL A 512 13.14 10.98 -30.83
CA VAL A 512 12.15 9.91 -30.77
C VAL A 512 11.89 9.36 -32.17
N ASN A 513 12.06 8.05 -32.32
CA ASN A 513 11.64 7.32 -33.51
C ASN A 513 10.24 6.75 -33.25
N GLU A 514 9.25 7.19 -34.01
CA GLU A 514 7.85 6.74 -33.86
C GLU A 514 7.70 5.22 -33.97
N GLY A 515 8.50 4.57 -34.82
CA GLY A 515 8.50 3.11 -34.98
C GLY A 515 9.06 2.34 -33.79
N GLN A 516 9.62 3.02 -32.79
CA GLN A 516 10.18 2.44 -31.56
C GLN A 516 9.40 2.84 -30.29
N LEU A 517 8.29 3.57 -30.45
CA LEU A 517 7.43 3.92 -29.33
C LEU A 517 6.81 2.66 -28.74
N LEU A 518 6.94 2.51 -27.42
CA LEU A 518 6.25 1.45 -26.71
C LEU A 518 4.94 1.97 -26.18
N SER A 519 3.87 1.27 -26.52
CA SER A 519 2.54 1.48 -25.95
C SER A 519 2.57 1.09 -24.48
N VAL A 520 2.66 2.10 -23.62
CA VAL A 520 2.65 1.92 -22.17
C VAL A 520 1.55 2.82 -21.62
N PRO A 521 0.34 2.27 -21.47
CA PRO A 521 -0.75 2.97 -20.84
C PRO A 521 -0.42 3.60 -19.48
N GLY A 522 -0.86 4.84 -19.28
CA GLY A 522 -0.55 5.62 -18.09
C GLY A 522 0.88 6.15 -18.01
N ALA A 523 1.72 5.87 -19.02
CA ALA A 523 2.98 6.57 -19.22
C ALA A 523 2.76 7.80 -20.11
N THR A 524 3.46 8.89 -19.84
CA THR A 524 3.52 10.06 -20.72
C THR A 524 4.96 10.30 -21.10
N GLY A 525 5.26 10.19 -22.40
CA GLY A 525 6.55 10.58 -22.95
C GLY A 525 6.54 12.07 -23.25
N GLY A 526 7.60 12.77 -22.87
CA GLY A 526 7.80 14.17 -23.25
C GLY A 526 9.21 14.38 -23.80
N TRP A 527 9.35 15.10 -24.91
CA TRP A 527 10.67 15.36 -25.49
C TRP A 527 10.77 16.67 -26.23
N THR A 528 11.94 17.29 -26.16
CA THR A 528 12.28 18.47 -26.97
C THR A 528 12.79 17.99 -28.33
N GLY A 529 12.24 18.55 -29.42
CA GLY A 529 12.63 18.24 -30.79
C GLY A 529 13.97 18.82 -31.22
#